data_AF-A0A6A3NJB3-F1
#
_entry.id   AF-A0A6A3NJB3-F1
#
_cell.length_a   1.000
_cell.length_b   1.000
_cell.length_c   1.000
_cell.angle_alpha   90.00
_cell.angle_beta   90.00
_cell.angle_gamma   90.00
#
_symmetry.space_group_name_H-M   'P 1'
#
loop_
_entity.id
_entity.type
_entity.pdbx_description
1 polymer ?
#
loop_
_entity_poly.entity_id
_entity_poly.type
_entity_poly.pdbx_seq_one_letter_code
_entity_poly.pdbx_strand_id
1 'polypeptide(L)'
;MAHLSERHGEATRRRGELMQERMQLLAIRTGYPEVFNRPRRSTPMSVTAVVPASSQLGSSSIRAVSRDSSYPYHQRRAPEEMAEFSRLCEQRVALTREKEIQVQRQAMAAEQERQARSQLAGEAAPAQAVQRLRERRDKQRRAAEAELEALVDQQDSSLEAMNIARMLSPRFQERMEFAPSVAKYSAEEERVKQLLSSTRVGSYYQ
;
A
#
# COMPACT_ATOMS: atom_id res chain seq x y z
N MET A 1 -26.44 -17.30 5.26
CA MET A 1 -26.07 -16.52 4.05
C MET A 1 -26.09 -14.99 4.26
N ALA A 2 -26.86 -14.44 5.21
CA ALA A 2 -26.98 -12.98 5.41
C ALA A 2 -25.72 -12.27 5.97
N HIS A 3 -24.94 -12.92 6.84
CA HIS A 3 -23.79 -12.30 7.52
C HIS A 3 -22.59 -11.97 6.61
N LEU A 4 -22.50 -12.58 5.42
CA LEU A 4 -21.46 -12.25 4.44
C LEU A 4 -21.80 -10.98 3.64
N SER A 5 -23.10 -10.70 3.46
CA SER A 5 -23.60 -9.52 2.75
C SER A 5 -23.44 -8.24 3.60
N GLU A 6 -23.70 -8.36 4.90
CA GLU A 6 -23.65 -7.23 5.84
C GLU A 6 -22.22 -6.68 6.01
N ARG A 7 -21.23 -7.57 6.17
CA ARG A 7 -19.81 -7.20 6.21
C ARG A 7 -19.31 -6.60 4.89
N HIS A 8 -19.88 -7.02 3.76
CA HIS A 8 -19.53 -6.46 2.45
C HIS A 8 -20.13 -5.05 2.26
N GLY A 9 -21.31 -4.79 2.82
CA GLY A 9 -21.95 -3.47 2.85
C GLY A 9 -21.20 -2.48 3.76
N GLU A 10 -20.69 -2.94 4.89
CA GLU A 10 -19.84 -2.13 5.77
C GLU A 10 -18.51 -1.78 5.10
N ALA A 11 -17.90 -2.73 4.39
CA ALA A 11 -16.64 -2.50 3.68
C ALA A 11 -16.79 -1.47 2.56
N THR A 12 -17.91 -1.48 1.82
CA THR A 12 -18.19 -0.47 0.78
C THR A 12 -18.51 0.90 1.37
N ARG A 13 -19.23 0.97 2.50
CA ARG A 13 -19.47 2.23 3.23
C ARG A 13 -18.17 2.86 3.73
N ARG A 14 -17.32 2.08 4.43
CA ARG A 14 -16.01 2.56 4.90
C ARG A 14 -15.11 3.05 3.76
N ARG A 15 -15.16 2.38 2.60
CA ARG A 15 -14.43 2.82 1.40
C ARG A 15 -14.96 4.16 0.86
N GLY A 16 -16.28 4.37 0.89
CA GLY A 16 -16.91 5.63 0.51
C GLY A 16 -16.52 6.78 1.43
N GLU A 17 -16.59 6.55 2.75
CA GLU A 17 -16.20 7.51 3.78
C GLU A 17 -14.73 7.93 3.64
N LEU A 18 -13.81 6.97 3.50
CA LEU A 18 -12.38 7.24 3.29
C LEU A 18 -12.09 8.05 2.01
N MET A 19 -12.84 7.80 0.94
CA MET A 19 -12.72 8.59 -0.29
C MET A 19 -13.22 10.03 -0.10
N GLN A 20 -14.31 10.20 0.64
CA GLN A 20 -14.87 11.51 0.96
C GLN A 20 -13.94 12.32 1.85
N GLU A 21 -13.34 11.72 2.89
CA GLU A 21 -12.34 12.37 3.74
C GLU A 21 -11.09 12.81 2.96
N ARG A 22 -10.57 11.94 2.08
CA ARG A 22 -9.43 12.28 1.21
C ARG A 22 -9.76 13.44 0.27
N MET A 23 -10.97 13.43 -0.29
CA MET A 23 -11.43 14.49 -1.17
C MET A 23 -11.59 15.82 -0.42
N GLN A 24 -12.12 15.81 0.81
CA GLN A 24 -12.19 16.99 1.68
C GLN A 24 -10.81 17.54 2.02
N LEU A 25 -9.85 16.68 2.38
CA LEU A 25 -8.47 17.09 2.64
C LEU A 25 -7.80 17.69 1.40
N LEU A 26 -8.06 17.12 0.22
CA LEU A 26 -7.59 17.68 -1.05
C LEU A 26 -8.25 19.03 -1.35
N ALA A 27 -9.54 19.20 -1.08
CA ALA A 27 -10.26 20.46 -1.28
C ALA A 27 -9.71 21.56 -0.34
N ILE A 28 -9.49 21.24 0.94
CA ILE A 28 -8.87 22.15 1.92
C ILE A 28 -7.44 22.53 1.47
N ARG A 29 -6.65 21.56 0.99
CA ARG A 29 -5.27 21.79 0.55
C ARG A 29 -5.16 22.62 -0.74
N THR A 30 -6.11 22.48 -1.65
CA THR A 30 -6.05 23.11 -2.98
C THR A 30 -6.89 24.39 -3.07
N GLY A 31 -7.68 24.72 -2.03
CA GLY A 31 -8.53 25.91 -2.02
C GLY A 31 -9.66 25.88 -3.05
N TYR A 32 -9.97 24.71 -3.62
CA TYR A 32 -11.03 24.55 -4.61
C TYR A 32 -12.40 24.52 -3.92
N PRO A 33 -13.34 25.42 -4.28
CA PRO A 33 -14.65 25.44 -3.66
C PRO A 33 -15.49 24.23 -4.10
N GLU A 34 -16.13 23.60 -3.12
CA GLU A 34 -16.88 22.32 -3.19
C GLU A 34 -18.20 22.39 -4.00
N VAL A 35 -18.30 23.24 -5.02
CA VAL A 35 -19.60 23.62 -5.61
C VAL A 35 -20.05 22.73 -6.78
N PHE A 36 -19.26 21.73 -7.19
CA PHE A 36 -19.58 20.95 -8.41
C PHE A 36 -20.17 19.55 -8.22
N ASN A 37 -20.37 19.09 -6.98
CA ASN A 37 -20.96 17.77 -6.73
C ASN A 37 -22.38 17.86 -6.16
N ARG A 38 -23.31 18.42 -6.95
CA ARG A 38 -24.74 18.18 -6.74
C ARG A 38 -25.12 16.92 -7.52
N PRO A 39 -25.77 15.91 -6.92
CA PRO A 39 -26.28 14.78 -7.68
C PRO A 39 -27.26 15.28 -8.75
N ARG A 40 -26.94 14.96 -10.00
CA ARG A 40 -27.66 15.36 -11.22
C ARG A 40 -29.08 14.77 -11.19
N ARG A 41 -30.03 15.52 -10.63
CA ARG A 41 -31.47 15.26 -10.76
C ARG A 41 -31.91 15.77 -12.14
N SER A 42 -32.42 14.86 -12.95
CA SER A 42 -32.95 15.10 -14.29
C SER A 42 -34.16 16.04 -14.26
N THR A 43 -34.06 17.21 -14.92
CA THR A 43 -35.12 17.90 -15.70
C THR A 43 -34.57 19.17 -16.37
N PRO A 44 -35.11 19.60 -17.53
CA PRO A 44 -34.48 20.60 -18.39
C PRO A 44 -34.99 22.03 -18.14
N MET A 45 -34.16 22.98 -18.62
CA MET A 45 -34.46 24.33 -19.09
C MET A 45 -33.97 25.53 -18.27
N SER A 46 -33.37 26.42 -19.06
CA SER A 46 -33.27 27.87 -18.96
C SER A 46 -32.05 28.53 -18.33
N VAL A 47 -31.64 29.55 -19.08
CA VAL A 47 -30.38 30.30 -19.16
C VAL A 47 -30.43 31.51 -18.21
N THR A 48 -29.27 32.18 -18.08
CA THR A 48 -29.00 33.53 -17.53
C THR A 48 -28.72 33.60 -16.03
N ALA A 49 -27.88 34.49 -15.50
CA ALA A 49 -26.68 35.23 -15.91
C ALA A 49 -26.26 36.05 -14.66
N VAL A 50 -25.09 36.70 -14.74
CA VAL A 50 -24.69 37.92 -14.00
C VAL A 50 -23.97 37.74 -12.65
N VAL A 51 -22.67 38.00 -12.71
CA VAL A 51 -21.77 38.46 -11.65
C VAL A 51 -22.06 39.93 -11.34
N PRO A 52 -21.93 40.38 -10.08
CA PRO A 52 -21.28 41.68 -9.89
C PRO A 52 -20.23 41.66 -8.78
N ALA A 53 -19.06 42.19 -9.15
CA ALA A 53 -18.06 42.73 -8.25
C ALA A 53 -18.41 44.20 -7.92
N SER A 54 -18.22 44.61 -6.66
CA SER A 54 -18.06 46.01 -6.23
C SER A 54 -17.33 45.97 -4.88
N SER A 55 -16.15 46.55 -4.61
CA SER A 55 -15.46 47.82 -4.93
C SER A 55 -16.01 49.05 -4.19
N GLN A 56 -15.54 49.28 -2.96
CA GLN A 56 -15.41 50.60 -2.31
C GLN A 56 -14.22 50.50 -1.33
N LEU A 57 -13.01 51.04 -1.60
CA LEU A 57 -12.58 52.45 -1.55
C LEU A 57 -12.93 53.18 -0.24
N GLY A 58 -12.09 52.96 0.78
CA GLY A 58 -11.97 53.85 1.94
C GLY A 58 -10.90 54.89 1.68
N SER A 59 -11.32 56.10 1.34
CA SER A 59 -10.49 57.30 1.26
C SER A 59 -10.49 57.99 2.62
N SER A 60 -9.32 58.26 3.20
CA SER A 60 -9.22 59.29 4.24
C SER A 60 -7.83 59.93 4.31
N SER A 61 -7.84 61.23 4.01
CA SER A 61 -7.09 62.29 4.68
C SER A 61 -5.59 62.42 4.42
N ILE A 62 -5.28 63.16 3.35
CA ILE A 62 -4.01 63.84 3.12
C ILE A 62 -3.86 64.96 4.18
N ARG A 63 -2.99 64.76 5.17
CA ARG A 63 -2.31 65.88 5.85
C ARG A 63 -0.97 66.09 5.17
N ALA A 64 -0.78 67.30 4.64
CA ALA A 64 0.48 67.76 4.11
C ALA A 64 1.58 67.70 5.19
N VAL A 65 2.65 66.95 4.90
CA VAL A 65 3.92 67.07 5.62
C VAL A 65 4.97 67.44 4.57
N SER A 66 5.71 68.49 4.93
CA SER A 66 6.78 69.15 4.19
C SER A 66 7.68 68.23 3.36
N ARG A 67 8.08 68.77 2.22
CA ARG A 67 9.27 68.38 1.46
C ARG A 67 10.50 68.44 2.37
N ASP A 68 10.92 67.28 2.85
CA ASP A 68 12.33 67.00 3.13
C ASP A 68 12.67 65.69 2.40
N SER A 69 13.18 65.87 1.17
CA SER A 69 13.72 64.78 0.35
C SER A 69 15.12 64.41 0.87
N SER A 70 15.18 63.77 2.03
CA SER A 70 16.38 63.04 2.46
C SER A 70 16.06 61.55 2.44
N TYR A 71 16.66 60.82 1.49
CA TYR A 71 16.64 59.36 1.49
C TYR A 71 17.16 58.85 2.85
N PRO A 72 16.38 58.10 3.65
CA PRO A 72 16.77 57.69 5.00
C PRO A 72 17.78 56.52 5.00
N TYR A 73 18.34 56.17 3.84
CA TYR A 73 19.26 55.04 3.69
C TYR A 73 20.72 55.35 4.08
N HIS A 74 21.04 56.61 4.45
CA HIS A 74 22.39 57.02 4.83
C HIS A 74 22.49 57.71 6.20
N GLN A 75 21.56 57.44 7.10
CA GLN A 75 21.77 57.79 8.50
C GLN A 75 22.87 56.86 9.03
N ARG A 76 24.07 57.41 9.33
CA ARG A 76 25.14 56.67 10.00
C ARG A 76 24.60 56.20 11.35
N ARG A 77 24.14 54.95 11.42
CA ARG A 77 23.72 54.31 12.66
C ARG A 77 24.89 54.30 13.62
N ALA A 78 24.60 54.45 14.91
CA ALA A 78 25.64 54.35 15.92
C ALA A 78 26.28 52.95 15.83
N PRO A 79 27.61 52.81 16.03
CA PRO A 79 28.28 51.52 15.99
C PRO A 79 27.64 50.50 16.96
N GLU A 80 27.05 50.98 18.05
CA GLU A 80 26.27 50.18 19.01
C GLU A 80 24.99 49.60 18.40
N GLU A 81 24.20 50.40 17.68
CA GLU A 81 22.98 49.95 16.99
C GLU A 81 23.29 48.93 15.88
N MET A 82 24.44 49.06 15.22
CA MET A 82 24.90 48.08 14.23
C MET A 82 25.29 46.75 14.87
N ALA A 83 25.94 46.78 16.04
CA ALA A 83 26.29 45.58 16.78
C ALA A 83 25.05 44.84 17.30
N GLU A 84 24.05 45.58 17.80
CA GLU A 84 22.77 45.00 18.22
C GLU A 84 21.99 44.39 17.05
N PHE A 85 21.96 45.07 15.91
CA PHE A 85 21.33 44.53 14.71
C PHE A 85 22.04 43.25 14.22
N SER A 86 23.37 43.19 14.26
CA SER A 86 24.13 41.97 13.95
C SER A 86 23.76 40.82 14.89
N ARG A 87 23.72 41.08 16.19
CA ARG A 87 23.32 40.07 17.21
C ARG A 87 21.91 39.54 16.98
N LEU A 88 20.94 40.42 16.66
CA LEU A 88 19.57 40.01 16.35
C LEU A 88 19.48 39.21 15.05
N CYS A 89 20.30 39.53 14.05
CA CYS A 89 20.41 38.75 12.82
C CYS A 89 21.00 37.35 13.10
N GLU A 90 22.09 37.28 13.87
CA GLU A 90 22.72 36.02 14.28
C GLU A 90 21.77 35.14 15.07
N GLN A 91 21.03 35.71 16.03
CA GLN A 91 20.03 34.99 16.81
C GLN A 91 18.91 34.43 15.93
N ARG A 92 18.44 35.21 14.95
CA ARG A 92 17.43 34.75 13.99
C ARG A 92 17.94 33.58 13.15
N VAL A 93 19.17 33.66 12.66
CA VAL A 93 19.82 32.60 11.89
C VAL A 93 20.02 31.34 12.75
N ALA A 94 20.39 31.48 14.02
CA ALA A 94 20.51 30.35 14.93
C ALA A 94 19.16 29.65 15.12
N LEU A 95 18.08 30.40 15.37
CA LEU A 95 16.73 29.85 15.53
C LEU A 95 16.21 29.16 14.27
N THR A 96 16.48 29.69 13.07
CA THR A 96 16.08 29.02 11.82
C THR A 96 16.85 27.73 11.62
N ARG A 97 18.17 27.73 11.88
CA ARG A 97 19.00 26.52 11.80
C ARG A 97 18.53 25.44 12.77
N GLU A 98 18.19 25.80 14.01
CA GLU A 98 17.66 24.85 14.99
C GLU A 98 16.34 24.23 14.53
N LYS A 99 15.43 25.05 13.99
CA LYS A 99 14.16 24.56 13.43
C LYS A 99 14.39 23.62 12.25
N GLU A 100 15.30 23.96 11.34
CA GLU A 100 15.68 23.10 10.22
C GLU A 100 16.25 21.76 10.68
N ILE A 101 17.15 21.78 11.68
CA ILE A 101 17.72 20.57 12.28
C ILE A 101 16.61 19.72 12.94
N GLN A 102 15.65 20.34 13.63
CA GLN A 102 14.52 19.62 14.23
C GLN A 102 13.63 18.97 13.17
N VAL A 103 13.30 19.70 12.10
CA VAL A 103 12.51 19.16 10.98
C VAL A 103 13.24 18.01 10.31
N GLN A 104 14.55 18.12 10.07
CA GLN A 104 15.35 17.04 9.50
C GLN A 104 15.36 15.80 10.41
N ARG A 105 15.52 15.98 11.72
CA ARG A 105 15.46 14.86 12.68
C ARG A 105 14.10 14.17 12.67
N GLN A 106 13.02 14.93 12.62
CA GLN A 106 11.67 14.38 12.53
C GLN A 106 11.44 13.63 11.21
N ALA A 107 11.90 14.17 10.09
CA ALA A 107 11.82 13.51 8.80
C ALA A 107 12.60 12.18 8.80
N MET A 108 13.83 12.17 9.31
CA MET A 108 14.63 10.95 9.45
C MET A 108 13.95 9.91 10.36
N ALA A 109 13.36 10.34 11.48
CA ALA A 109 12.64 9.43 12.37
C ALA A 109 11.40 8.82 11.69
N ALA A 110 10.65 9.61 10.93
CA ALA A 110 9.49 9.13 10.18
C ALA A 110 9.90 8.15 9.05
N GLU A 111 11.03 8.39 8.37
CA GLU A 111 11.57 7.46 7.38
C GLU A 111 12.01 6.14 8.02
N GLN A 112 12.71 6.19 9.16
CA GLN A 112 13.10 5.00 9.91
C GLN A 112 11.89 4.19 10.37
N GLU A 113 10.85 4.85 10.89
CA GLU A 113 9.62 4.16 11.28
C GLU A 113 8.93 3.51 10.09
N ARG A 114 8.87 4.21 8.95
CA ARG A 114 8.31 3.66 7.70
C ARG A 114 9.10 2.44 7.23
N GLN A 115 10.43 2.49 7.29
CA GLN A 115 11.30 1.38 6.94
C GLN A 115 11.08 0.19 7.88
N ALA A 116 11.04 0.42 9.20
CA ALA A 116 10.77 -0.62 10.18
C ALA A 116 9.42 -1.30 9.95
N ARG A 117 8.35 -0.52 9.70
CA ARG A 117 7.03 -1.06 9.34
C ARG A 117 7.08 -1.88 8.04
N SER A 118 7.85 -1.45 7.05
CA SER A 118 7.99 -2.17 5.78
C SER A 118 8.78 -3.49 5.94
N GLN A 119 9.80 -3.51 6.80
CA GLN A 119 10.59 -4.72 7.09
C GLN A 119 9.73 -5.76 7.81
N LEU A 120 9.01 -5.36 8.85
CA LEU A 120 8.08 -6.25 9.56
C LEU A 120 6.99 -6.82 8.64
N ALA A 121 6.45 -5.98 7.74
CA ALA A 121 5.50 -6.44 6.73
C ALA A 121 6.15 -7.42 5.72
N GLY A 122 7.39 -7.15 5.31
CA GLY A 122 8.17 -8.00 4.42
C GLY A 122 8.48 -9.38 5.01
N GLU A 123 8.80 -9.44 6.30
CA GLU A 123 9.07 -10.69 7.03
C GLU A 123 7.81 -11.56 7.19
N ALA A 124 6.66 -10.94 7.45
CA ALA A 124 5.39 -11.66 7.61
C ALA A 124 4.74 -12.08 6.27
N ALA A 125 5.02 -11.36 5.18
CA ALA A 125 4.46 -11.61 3.86
C ALA A 125 4.68 -13.04 3.31
N PRO A 126 5.88 -13.66 3.36
CA PRO A 126 6.07 -15.02 2.84
C PRO A 126 5.27 -16.05 3.63
N ALA A 127 5.22 -15.94 4.96
CA ALA A 127 4.42 -16.84 5.79
C ALA A 127 2.92 -16.73 5.45
N GLN A 128 2.41 -15.52 5.27
CA GLN A 128 1.03 -15.30 4.83
C GLN A 128 0.78 -15.82 3.41
N ALA A 129 1.72 -15.68 2.48
CA ALA A 129 1.60 -16.23 1.13
C ALA A 129 1.53 -17.77 1.15
N VAL A 130 2.36 -18.42 1.96
CA VAL A 130 2.32 -19.88 2.17
C VAL A 130 0.99 -20.30 2.78
N GLN A 131 0.47 -19.58 3.77
CA GLN A 131 -0.85 -19.84 4.34
C GLN A 131 -1.96 -19.75 3.28
N ARG A 132 -1.97 -18.70 2.47
CA ARG A 132 -2.95 -18.54 1.37
C ARG A 132 -2.88 -19.68 0.35
N LEU A 133 -1.67 -20.14 0.02
CA LEU A 133 -1.51 -21.29 -0.88
C LEU A 133 -2.03 -22.58 -0.26
N ARG A 134 -1.78 -22.82 1.04
CA ARG A 134 -2.33 -23.96 1.77
C ARG A 134 -3.85 -23.92 1.80
N GLU A 135 -4.43 -22.78 2.20
CA GLU A 135 -5.88 -22.59 2.23
C GLU A 135 -6.54 -22.80 0.86
N ARG A 136 -5.90 -22.33 -0.22
CA ARG A 136 -6.39 -22.57 -1.59
C ARG A 136 -6.40 -24.06 -1.92
N ARG A 137 -5.31 -24.78 -1.60
CA ARG A 137 -5.23 -26.23 -1.81
C ARG A 137 -6.27 -26.96 -0.98
N ASP A 138 -6.47 -26.57 0.27
CA ASP A 138 -7.46 -27.20 1.15
C ASP A 138 -8.90 -26.95 0.67
N LYS A 139 -9.21 -25.75 0.15
CA LYS A 139 -10.50 -25.47 -0.49
C LYS A 139 -10.72 -26.35 -1.72
N GLN A 140 -9.71 -26.50 -2.58
CA GLN A 140 -9.80 -27.39 -3.74
C GLN A 140 -10.01 -28.84 -3.33
N ARG A 141 -9.30 -29.31 -2.29
CA ARG A 141 -9.49 -30.65 -1.74
C ARG A 141 -10.91 -30.85 -1.22
N ARG A 142 -11.44 -29.91 -0.43
CA ARG A 142 -12.82 -29.99 0.09
C ARG A 142 -13.86 -29.98 -1.02
N ALA A 143 -13.66 -29.19 -2.08
CA ALA A 143 -14.55 -29.18 -3.23
C ALA A 143 -14.57 -30.54 -3.95
N ALA A 144 -13.38 -31.11 -4.21
CA ALA A 144 -13.27 -32.43 -4.82
C ALA A 144 -13.85 -33.55 -3.91
N GLU A 145 -13.67 -33.46 -2.59
CA GLU A 145 -14.29 -34.39 -1.64
C GLU A 145 -15.82 -34.29 -1.64
N ALA A 146 -16.38 -33.08 -1.69
CA ALA A 146 -17.82 -32.87 -1.76
C ALA A 146 -18.43 -33.36 -3.09
N GLU A 147 -17.73 -33.17 -4.21
CA GLU A 147 -18.13 -33.75 -5.50
C GLU A 147 -18.13 -35.28 -5.45
N LEU A 148 -17.14 -35.88 -4.78
CA LEU A 148 -17.06 -37.33 -4.62
C LEU A 148 -18.19 -37.85 -3.72
N GLU A 149 -18.46 -37.17 -2.61
CA GLU A 149 -19.56 -37.51 -1.70
C GLU A 149 -20.91 -37.49 -2.44
N ALA A 150 -21.14 -36.48 -3.28
CA ALA A 150 -22.34 -36.43 -4.12
C ALA A 150 -22.46 -37.61 -5.10
N LEU A 151 -21.36 -38.12 -5.65
CA LEU A 151 -21.36 -39.31 -6.50
C LEU A 151 -21.64 -40.60 -5.72
N VAL A 152 -21.11 -40.68 -4.49
CA VAL A 152 -21.32 -41.79 -3.56
C VAL A 152 -22.78 -41.85 -3.11
N ASP A 153 -23.37 -40.71 -2.76
CA ASP A 153 -24.76 -40.60 -2.31
C ASP A 153 -25.77 -40.96 -3.41
N GLN A 154 -25.38 -40.86 -4.68
CA GLN A 154 -26.20 -41.28 -5.82
C GLN A 154 -26.23 -42.79 -6.03
N GLN A 155 -25.34 -43.57 -5.39
CA GLN A 155 -25.31 -45.01 -5.58
C GLN A 155 -26.21 -45.74 -4.60
N ASP A 156 -27.09 -46.60 -5.13
CA ASP A 156 -27.93 -47.49 -4.31
C ASP A 156 -27.13 -48.66 -3.69
N SER A 157 -25.99 -49.01 -4.30
CA SER A 157 -25.10 -50.09 -3.87
C SER A 157 -23.90 -49.57 -3.08
N SER A 158 -23.74 -50.06 -1.85
CA SER A 158 -22.62 -49.70 -0.98
C SER A 158 -21.26 -50.16 -1.52
N LEU A 159 -21.23 -51.26 -2.29
CA LEU A 159 -20.00 -51.78 -2.90
C LEU A 159 -19.53 -50.89 -4.06
N GLU A 160 -20.47 -50.37 -4.85
CA GLU A 160 -20.16 -49.44 -5.95
C GLU A 160 -19.73 -48.08 -5.42
N ALA A 161 -20.44 -47.54 -4.42
CA ALA A 161 -20.04 -46.36 -3.68
C ALA A 161 -18.59 -46.45 -3.16
N MET A 162 -18.24 -47.59 -2.54
CA MET A 162 -16.89 -47.81 -2.02
C MET A 162 -15.84 -47.90 -3.12
N ASN A 163 -16.15 -48.53 -4.25
CA ASN A 163 -15.24 -48.59 -5.40
C ASN A 163 -14.98 -47.21 -6.00
N ILE A 164 -16.02 -46.37 -6.15
CA ILE A 164 -15.89 -44.99 -6.61
C ILE A 164 -15.00 -44.20 -5.65
N ALA A 165 -15.26 -44.30 -4.34
CA ALA A 165 -14.44 -43.65 -3.32
C ALA A 165 -12.97 -44.07 -3.39
N ARG A 166 -12.69 -45.38 -3.55
CA ARG A 166 -11.32 -45.89 -3.65
C ARG A 166 -10.60 -45.41 -4.91
N MET A 167 -11.28 -45.39 -6.05
CA MET A 167 -10.70 -45.00 -7.34
C MET A 167 -10.42 -43.50 -7.43
N LEU A 168 -11.31 -42.66 -6.89
CA LEU A 168 -11.27 -41.21 -7.10
C LEU A 168 -10.72 -40.44 -5.91
N SER A 169 -10.80 -40.97 -4.68
CA SER A 169 -10.37 -40.21 -3.52
C SER A 169 -8.85 -40.20 -3.43
N PRO A 170 -8.22 -39.02 -3.36
CA PRO A 170 -6.79 -38.91 -3.09
C PRO A 170 -6.37 -39.52 -1.74
N ARG A 171 -7.32 -39.82 -0.84
CA ARG A 171 -7.06 -40.49 0.44
C ARG A 171 -6.70 -41.97 0.28
N PHE A 172 -7.25 -42.64 -0.73
CA PHE A 172 -7.01 -44.05 -1.02
C PHE A 172 -5.89 -44.27 -2.04
N GLN A 173 -5.31 -43.18 -2.56
CA GLN A 173 -4.16 -43.26 -3.45
C GLN A 173 -2.98 -43.89 -2.68
N GLU A 174 -2.58 -45.09 -3.10
CA GLU A 174 -1.40 -45.75 -2.56
C GLU A 174 -0.20 -44.82 -2.74
N ARG A 175 0.37 -44.37 -1.63
CA ARG A 175 1.60 -43.60 -1.65
C ARG A 175 2.74 -44.58 -1.88
N MET A 176 3.08 -44.81 -3.14
CA MET A 176 4.37 -45.41 -3.47
C MET A 176 5.46 -44.41 -3.12
N GLU A 177 6.00 -44.54 -1.92
CA GLU A 177 7.21 -43.83 -1.54
C GLU A 177 8.36 -44.44 -2.34
N PHE A 178 8.85 -43.69 -3.33
CA PHE A 178 10.07 -44.04 -4.02
C PHE A 178 11.22 -43.99 -3.02
N ALA A 179 11.65 -45.17 -2.55
CA ALA A 179 12.87 -45.34 -1.79
C ALA A 179 14.02 -45.46 -2.80
N PRO A 180 14.79 -44.38 -3.05
CA PRO A 180 15.93 -44.49 -3.94
C PRO A 180 16.92 -45.49 -3.35
N SER A 181 17.42 -46.41 -4.17
CA SER A 181 18.48 -47.35 -3.78
C SER A 181 19.78 -46.64 -3.41
N VAL A 182 19.97 -45.42 -3.93
CA VAL A 182 21.13 -44.57 -3.66
C VAL A 182 20.66 -43.31 -2.93
N ALA A 183 21.22 -43.05 -1.75
CA ALA A 183 20.87 -41.87 -0.97
C ALA A 183 21.22 -40.57 -1.72
N LYS A 184 20.34 -39.57 -1.62
CA LYS A 184 20.57 -38.25 -2.20
C LYS A 184 21.79 -37.60 -1.52
N TYR A 185 22.67 -37.01 -2.33
CA TYR A 185 23.97 -36.44 -1.99
C TYR A 185 24.99 -37.44 -1.44
N SER A 186 24.88 -38.72 -1.79
CA SER A 186 25.90 -39.72 -1.49
C SER A 186 27.00 -39.75 -2.56
N ALA A 187 28.18 -40.24 -2.18
CA ALA A 187 29.28 -40.49 -3.12
C ALA A 187 28.88 -41.46 -4.25
N GLU A 188 27.94 -42.37 -3.98
CA GLU A 188 27.39 -43.28 -4.97
C GLU A 188 26.51 -42.56 -5.99
N GLU A 189 25.74 -41.54 -5.58
CA GLU A 189 24.95 -40.72 -6.51
C GLU A 189 25.85 -39.94 -7.47
N GLU A 190 26.98 -39.42 -6.97
CA GLU A 190 27.97 -38.72 -7.80
C GLU A 190 28.62 -39.67 -8.82
N ARG A 191 28.99 -40.89 -8.42
CA ARG A 191 29.51 -41.91 -9.34
C ARG A 191 28.48 -42.29 -10.41
N VAL A 192 27.22 -42.49 -10.03
CA VAL A 192 26.14 -42.79 -10.98
C VAL A 192 25.94 -41.63 -11.96
N LYS A 193 25.95 -40.38 -11.47
CA LYS A 193 25.88 -39.19 -12.34
C LYS A 193 27.06 -39.12 -13.31
N GLN A 194 28.27 -39.43 -12.85
CA GLN A 194 29.46 -39.48 -13.69
C GLN A 194 29.34 -40.56 -14.78
N LEU A 195 28.94 -41.78 -14.41
CA LEU A 195 28.73 -42.89 -15.35
C LEU A 195 27.66 -42.57 -16.40
N LEU A 196 26.53 -42.00 -15.99
CA LEU A 196 25.45 -41.60 -16.91
C LEU A 196 25.83 -40.40 -17.78
N SER A 197 26.67 -39.50 -17.28
CA SER A 197 27.18 -38.35 -18.05
C SER A 197 28.22 -38.75 -19.09
N SER A 198 28.90 -39.88 -18.89
CA SER A 198 29.81 -40.43 -19.88
C SER A 198 29.00 -41.21 -20.92
N THR A 199 28.87 -40.65 -22.12
CA THR A 199 28.19 -41.25 -23.29
C THR A 199 28.84 -42.56 -23.80
N ARG A 200 29.85 -43.09 -23.10
CA ARG A 200 30.55 -44.35 -23.42
C ARG A 200 30.08 -45.49 -22.50
N VAL A 201 28.79 -45.81 -22.55
CA VAL A 201 28.34 -47.12 -22.05
C VAL A 201 28.51 -48.12 -23.20
N GLY A 202 29.67 -48.81 -23.25
CA GLY A 202 29.86 -49.91 -24.22
C GLY A 202 31.28 -50.16 -24.73
N SER A 203 32.26 -50.43 -23.88
CA SER A 203 33.51 -51.08 -24.32
C SER A 203 33.96 -52.20 -23.38
N TYR A 204 33.04 -53.07 -22.96
CA TYR A 204 33.36 -54.24 -22.14
C TYR A 204 33.32 -55.56 -22.90
N TYR A 205 33.46 -55.53 -24.22
CA TYR A 205 33.86 -56.69 -25.01
C TYR A 205 34.83 -56.24 -26.09
N GLN A 206 36.11 -56.28 -25.77
CA GLN A 206 37.21 -56.41 -26.72
C GLN A 206 38.13 -57.52 -26.23
#